data_AF-A0A940B3K0-F1
#
_entry.id   AF-A0A940B3K0-F1
#
_cell.length_a   1.000
_cell.length_b   1.000
_cell.length_c   1.000
_cell.angle_alpha   90.00
_cell.angle_beta   90.00
_cell.angle_gamma   90.00
#
_symmetry.space_group_name_H-M   'P 1'
#
loop_
_entity.id
_entity.type
_entity.pdbx_description
1 polymer ?
#
loop_
_entity_poly.entity_id
_entity_poly.type
_entity_poly.pdbx_seq_one_letter_code
_entity_poly.pdbx_strand_id
1 'polypeptide(L)'
;MIIHCEYCGTEYNSLKGTCPHCGGSPAGNKEIEDKKALDAQIAEEERKANGEMLKRQVEEWDREHPERYRATPKQASIIKLVALCIVIVLIVVGIYIGIFLK
;
A
#
# COMPACT_ATOMS: atom_id res chain seq x y z
N MET A 1 -8.85 -26.11 -10.83
CA MET A 1 -9.91 -27.13 -10.68
C MET A 1 -10.97 -26.85 -11.73
N ILE A 2 -11.29 -27.84 -12.57
CA ILE A 2 -12.36 -27.71 -13.56
C ILE A 2 -13.65 -28.12 -12.87
N ILE A 3 -14.68 -27.29 -12.97
CA ILE A 3 -16.01 -27.56 -12.43
C ILE A 3 -17.05 -27.49 -13.54
N HIS A 4 -18.12 -28.25 -13.37
CA HIS A 4 -19.27 -28.23 -14.26
C HIS A 4 -20.25 -27.15 -13.81
N CYS A 5 -20.74 -26.34 -14.74
CA CYS A 5 -21.77 -25.36 -14.43
C CYS A 5 -23.13 -26.06 -14.28
N GLU A 6 -23.76 -25.96 -13.10
CA GLU A 6 -25.09 -26.55 -12.85
C GLU A 6 -26.20 -25.97 -13.74
N TYR A 7 -26.01 -24.75 -14.26
CA TYR A 7 -27.00 -24.08 -15.09
C TYR A 7 -26.91 -24.42 -16.58
N CYS A 8 -25.70 -24.65 -17.11
CA CYS A 8 -25.49 -24.80 -18.56
C CYS A 8 -24.62 -26.01 -18.96
N GLY A 9 -24.14 -26.82 -18.00
CA GLY A 9 -23.31 -27.98 -18.27
C GLY A 9 -21.93 -27.67 -18.86
N THR A 10 -21.52 -26.40 -18.90
CA THR A 10 -20.19 -26.04 -19.41
C THR A 10 -19.13 -26.31 -18.36
N GLU A 11 -18.04 -26.97 -18.76
CA GLU A 11 -16.84 -27.12 -17.94
C GLU A 11 -16.01 -25.84 -17.94
N TYR A 12 -15.67 -25.33 -16.77
CA TYR A 12 -14.86 -24.12 -16.65
C TYR A 12 -13.98 -24.12 -15.40
N ASN A 13 -12.99 -23.23 -15.38
CA ASN A 13 -12.06 -23.11 -14.25
C ASN A 13 -12.74 -22.39 -13.07
N SER A 14 -12.85 -23.08 -11.93
CA SER A 14 -13.49 -22.54 -10.71
C SER A 14 -12.80 -21.30 -10.15
N LEU A 15 -11.52 -21.09 -10.47
CA LEU A 15 -10.76 -19.89 -10.06
C LEU A 15 -11.32 -18.60 -10.69
N LYS A 16 -12.04 -18.69 -11.82
CA LYS A 16 -12.66 -17.53 -12.46
C LYS A 16 -13.93 -17.04 -11.74
N GLY A 17 -14.44 -17.79 -10.77
CA GLY A 17 -15.56 -17.39 -9.92
C GLY A 17 -16.94 -17.36 -10.58
N THR A 18 -17.04 -17.31 -11.92
CA THR A 18 -18.29 -17.36 -12.68
C THR A 18 -18.13 -18.17 -13.95
N CYS A 19 -19.19 -18.85 -14.38
CA CYS A 19 -19.22 -19.57 -15.64
C CYS A 19 -19.13 -18.57 -16.81
N PRO A 20 -18.15 -18.72 -17.73
CA PRO A 20 -17.98 -17.80 -18.86
C PRO A 20 -19.10 -17.90 -19.90
N HIS A 21 -19.90 -18.97 -19.89
CA HIS A 21 -20.95 -19.20 -20.87
C HIS A 21 -22.30 -18.62 -20.45
N CYS A 22 -22.71 -18.81 -19.19
CA CYS A 22 -24.02 -18.37 -18.71
C CYS A 22 -23.95 -17.31 -17.59
N GLY A 23 -22.76 -16.93 -17.13
CA GLY A 23 -22.59 -16.00 -16.01
C GLY A 23 -23.00 -16.57 -14.64
N GLY A 24 -23.44 -17.83 -14.58
CA GLY A 24 -23.81 -18.51 -13.35
C GLY A 24 -22.61 -18.58 -12.41
N SER A 25 -22.76 -18.04 -11.20
CA SER A 25 -21.82 -18.28 -10.12
C SER A 25 -21.93 -19.76 -9.71
N PRO A 26 -20.82 -20.47 -9.43
CA PRO A 26 -20.88 -21.76 -8.77
C PRO A 26 -21.35 -21.54 -7.33
N ALA A 27 -22.64 -21.28 -7.17
CA ALA A 27 -23.29 -21.16 -5.88
C ALA A 27 -23.39 -22.57 -5.28
N GLY A 28 -22.84 -22.76 -4.07
CA GLY A 28 -23.12 -23.94 -3.25
C GLY A 28 -22.01 -24.99 -3.14
N ASN A 29 -20.88 -24.85 -3.83
CA ASN A 29 -19.77 -25.78 -3.62
C ASN A 29 -18.96 -25.36 -2.37
N LYS A 30 -19.38 -25.85 -1.20
CA LYS A 30 -18.74 -25.58 0.12
C LYS A 30 -17.22 -25.67 0.06
N GLU A 31 -16.67 -26.61 -0.70
CA GLU A 31 -15.23 -26.80 -0.84
C GLU A 31 -14.51 -25.57 -1.48
N ILE A 32 -15.18 -24.83 -2.36
CA ILE A 32 -14.65 -23.61 -2.97
C ILE A 32 -14.70 -22.44 -1.96
N GLU A 33 -15.76 -22.36 -1.16
CA GLU A 33 -15.90 -21.35 -0.11
C GLU A 33 -14.90 -21.58 1.03
N ASP A 34 -14.74 -22.83 1.47
CA ASP A 34 -13.80 -23.23 2.51
C ASP A 34 -12.35 -22.97 2.07
N LYS A 35 -12.00 -23.26 0.81
CA LYS A 35 -10.68 -22.92 0.25
C LYS A 35 -10.45 -21.42 0.19
N LYS A 36 -11.44 -20.63 -0.24
CA LYS A 36 -11.32 -19.15 -0.23
C LYS A 36 -11.13 -18.60 1.18
N ALA A 37 -11.83 -19.16 2.17
CA ALA A 37 -11.69 -18.77 3.57
C ALA A 37 -10.32 -19.16 4.14
N LEU A 38 -9.76 -20.30 3.72
CA LEU A 38 -8.42 -20.73 4.09
C LEU A 38 -7.35 -19.84 3.44
N ASP A 39 -7.46 -19.57 2.14
CA ASP A 39 -6.53 -18.70 1.41
C ASP A 39 -6.51 -17.28 2.00
N ALA A 40 -7.67 -16.76 2.43
CA ALA A 40 -7.75 -15.47 3.10
C ALA A 40 -7.03 -15.47 4.46
N GLN A 41 -7.14 -16.55 5.23
CA GLN A 41 -6.43 -16.71 6.50
C GLN A 41 -4.91 -16.79 6.31
N ILE A 42 -4.45 -17.58 5.33
CA ILE A 42 -3.03 -17.70 4.99
C ILE A 42 -2.47 -16.34 4.57
N ALA A 43 -3.18 -15.60 3.71
CA ALA A 43 -2.75 -14.27 3.27
C ALA A 43 -2.68 -13.27 4.43
N GLU A 44 -3.57 -13.37 5.42
CA GLU A 44 -3.51 -12.52 6.61
C GLU A 44 -2.34 -12.90 7.53
N GLU A 45 -2.07 -14.19 7.70
CA GLU A 45 -0.93 -14.69 8.45
C GLU A 45 0.40 -14.29 7.80
N GLU A 46 0.52 -14.45 6.47
CA GLU A 46 1.68 -13.98 5.71
C GLU A 46 1.88 -12.46 5.84
N ARG A 47 0.80 -11.67 5.84
CA ARG A 47 0.89 -10.23 6.08
C ARG A 47 1.41 -9.91 7.48
N LYS A 48 0.98 -10.65 8.50
CA LYS A 48 1.47 -10.48 9.88
C LYS A 48 2.95 -10.88 9.96
N ALA A 49 3.32 -12.04 9.44
CA ALA A 49 4.70 -12.53 9.42
C ALA A 49 5.64 -11.58 8.66
N ASN A 50 5.25 -11.13 7.46
CA ASN A 50 6.03 -10.17 6.68
C ASN A 50 6.13 -8.81 7.38
N GLY A 51 5.06 -8.35 8.04
CA GLY A 51 5.08 -7.13 8.83
C GLY A 51 6.05 -7.20 10.02
N GLU A 52 6.12 -8.34 10.71
CA GLU A 52 7.08 -8.58 11.78
C GLU A 52 8.53 -8.68 11.27
N MET A 53 8.74 -9.38 10.15
CA MET A 53 10.06 -9.47 9.50
C MET A 53 10.56 -8.09 9.06
N LEU A 54 9.69 -7.26 8.49
CA LEU A 54 10.04 -5.89 8.09
C LEU A 54 10.41 -5.03 9.30
N LYS A 55 9.70 -5.17 10.42
CA LYS A 55 10.05 -4.47 11.67
C LYS A 55 11.44 -4.85 12.17
N ARG A 56 11.78 -6.15 12.16
CA ARG A 56 13.12 -6.62 12.56
C ARG A 56 14.21 -6.07 11.65
N GLN A 57 14.00 -6.11 10.33
CA GLN A 57 14.95 -5.51 9.38
C GLN A 57 15.12 -4.00 9.60
N VAL A 58 14.04 -3.29 9.90
CA VAL A 58 14.08 -1.86 10.24
C VAL A 58 14.89 -1.62 11.53
N GLU A 59 14.70 -2.42 12.56
CA GLU A 59 15.45 -2.29 13.83
C GLU A 59 16.94 -2.66 13.68
N GLU A 60 17.26 -3.65 12.86
CA GLU A 60 18.64 -4.03 12.53
C GLU A 60 19.32 -2.93 11.71
N TRP A 61 18.62 -2.42 10.69
CA TRP A 61 19.11 -1.31 9.89
C TRP A 61 19.35 -0.04 10.71
N ASP A 62 18.43 0.28 11.64
CA ASP A 62 18.56 1.42 12.54
C ASP A 62 19.73 1.24 13.54
N ARG A 63 20.06 0.01 13.93
CA ARG A 63 21.26 -0.30 14.74
C ARG A 63 22.56 -0.11 13.96
N GLU A 64 22.58 -0.51 12.69
CA GLU A 64 23.77 -0.37 11.83
C GLU A 64 24.01 1.07 11.37
N HIS A 65 22.96 1.89 11.29
CA HIS A 65 23.03 3.26 10.81
C HIS A 65 22.47 4.28 11.84
N PRO A 66 23.12 4.42 13.02
CA PRO A 66 22.64 5.30 14.08
C PRO A 66 22.62 6.79 13.68
N GLU A 67 23.40 7.17 12.66
CA GLU A 67 23.52 8.54 12.18
C GLU A 67 22.39 8.97 11.25
N ARG A 68 21.58 8.03 10.74
CA ARG A 68 20.36 8.38 10.02
C ARG A 68 19.30 8.79 11.04
N TYR A 69 19.41 10.04 11.47
CA TYR A 69 18.35 10.76 12.17
C TYR A 69 17.09 10.66 11.31
N ARG A 70 16.20 9.71 11.62
CA ARG A 70 14.85 9.72 11.06
C ARG A 70 14.27 11.06 11.46
N ALA A 71 14.10 11.95 10.48
CA ALA A 71 13.47 13.24 10.72
C ALA A 71 12.11 12.95 11.35
N THR A 72 12.03 13.11 12.67
CA THR A 72 10.79 12.93 13.39
C THR A 72 9.76 13.86 12.75
N PRO A 73 8.46 13.54 12.79
CA PRO A 73 7.44 14.40 12.18
C PRO A 73 7.54 15.86 12.65
N LYS A 74 8.07 16.08 13.86
CA LYS A 74 8.39 17.41 14.43
C LYS A 74 9.54 18.12 13.70
N GLN A 75 10.55 17.41 13.21
CA GLN A 75 11.61 18.02 12.43
C GLN A 75 11.19 18.31 10.99
N ALA A 76 10.36 17.45 10.39
CA ALA A 76 9.82 17.70 9.05
C ALA A 76 8.95 18.97 9.01
N SER A 77 8.20 19.26 10.08
CA SER A 77 7.45 20.53 10.17
C SER A 77 8.35 21.75 10.33
N ILE A 78 9.41 21.65 11.13
CA ILE A 78 10.41 22.72 11.28
C ILE A 78 11.09 23.01 9.94
N ILE A 79 11.53 21.98 9.20
CA ILE A 79 12.16 22.15 7.89
C ILE A 79 11.22 22.85 6.90
N LYS A 80 9.93 22.46 6.88
CA LYS A 80 8.91 23.13 6.04
C LYS A 80 8.73 24.60 6.41
N LEU A 81 8.71 24.91 7.70
CA LEU A 81 8.55 26.28 8.18
C LEU A 81 9.76 27.15 7.84
N VAL A 82 10.99 26.62 8.00
CA VAL A 82 12.22 27.31 7.61
C VAL A 82 12.25 27.55 6.09
N ALA A 83 11.90 26.54 5.28
CA ALA A 83 11.82 26.69 3.83
C ALA A 83 10.81 27.77 3.41
N LEU A 84 9.63 27.81 4.04
CA LEU A 84 8.62 28.83 3.79
C LEU A 84 9.15 30.24 4.12
N CYS A 85 9.81 30.41 5.27
CA CYS A 85 10.41 31.69 5.65
C CYS A 85 11.45 32.17 4.64
N ILE A 86 12.30 31.27 4.12
CA ILE A 86 13.31 31.62 3.11
C ILE A 86 12.64 32.14 1.84
N VAL A 87 11.57 31.48 1.36
CA VAL A 87 10.84 31.92 0.17
C VAL A 87 10.22 33.30 0.38
N ILE A 88 9.61 33.55 1.55
CA ILE A 88 9.03 34.87 1.87
C ILE A 88 10.12 35.95 1.86
N VAL A 89 11.27 35.69 2.49
CA VAL A 89 12.39 36.64 2.50
C VAL A 89 12.88 36.94 1.09
N LEU A 90 13.03 35.92 0.23
CA LEU A 90 13.44 36.12 -1.17
C LEU A 90 12.43 36.97 -1.96
N ILE A 91 11.13 36.77 -1.74
CA ILE A 91 10.09 37.59 -2.38
C ILE A 91 10.19 39.04 -1.90
N VAL A 92 10.29 39.27 -0.59
CA VAL A 92 10.40 40.63 -0.03
C VAL A 92 11.65 41.34 -0.53
N VAL A 93 12.79 40.65 -0.55
CA VAL A 93 14.06 41.19 -1.09
C VAL A 93 13.94 41.46 -2.59
N GLY A 94 13.34 40.56 -3.36
CA GLY A 94 13.10 40.75 -4.79
C GLY A 94 12.21 41.96 -5.08
N ILE A 95 11.15 42.17 -4.27
CA ILE A 95 10.29 43.35 -4.36
C ILE A 95 11.07 44.61 -3.98
N TYR A 96 11.84 44.58 -2.88
CA TYR A 96 12.64 45.72 -2.45
C TYR A 96 13.65 46.13 -3.51
N ILE A 97 14.40 45.17 -4.06
CA ILE A 97 15.36 45.42 -5.14
C ILE A 97 14.62 45.92 -6.39
N GLY A 98 13.50 45.30 -6.77
CA GLY A 98 12.73 45.70 -7.95
C GLY A 98 12.08 47.09 -7.85
N ILE A 99 11.72 47.53 -6.64
CA ILE A 99 11.22 48.89 -6.38
C ILE A 99 12.39 49.90 -6.33
N PHE A 100 13.53 49.53 -5.75
CA PHE A 100 14.67 50.42 -5.59
C PHE A 100 15.49 50.61 -6.88
N LEU A 101 15.45 49.63 -7.79
CA LEU A 101 16.14 49.65 -9.08
C LEU A 101 15.30 50.28 -10.21
N LYS A 102 14.09 50.74 -9.91
CA LYS A 102 13.16 51.37 -10.85
C LYS A 102 13.06 52.86 -10.56
#